data_AF-A0A7C4F358-F1
#
_entry.id   AF-A0A7C4F358-F1
#
_cell.length_a   1.000
_cell.length_b   1.000
_cell.length_c   1.000
_cell.angle_alpha   90.00
_cell.angle_beta   90.00
_cell.angle_gamma   90.00
#
_symmetry.space_group_name_H-M   'P 1'
#
loop_
_entity.id
_entity.type
_entity.pdbx_description
1 polymer ?
#
loop_
_entity_poly.entity_id
_entity_poly.type
_entity_poly.pdbx_seq_one_letter_code
_entity_poly.pdbx_strand_id
1 'polypeptide(L)'
;MKRVNIRVNKKILVVTLAAALFLCTGAAYALGAFEKRPEPVIGEYGSKFVDQYLAERMSKADSMAIPCYKQDDLLFENECFALGRDAGSYTESGFKTNLFERLVKMFPDPLVRETGDNIYVVYDTDGGARLFVFFSREKNNALFTDGYPVVMKAKLSYENFSKLRVGGSLKDVESIDPVMSLYSNKFDRYTDKVLERNEKAGMKLTSVHLLSDGILKIEYDRAGGGYVITNIAYSPDFILDGLNGKTCYKILDEDYVK
;
A
#
# COMPACT_ATOMS: atom_id res chain seq x y z
N MET A 1 -49.99 -1.74 56.43
CA MET A 1 -49.87 -3.19 56.73
C MET A 1 -50.96 -3.96 56.02
N LYS A 2 -50.62 -4.75 54.99
CA LYS A 2 -51.10 -6.12 54.72
C LYS A 2 -50.40 -6.62 53.47
N ARG A 3 -49.53 -7.62 53.66
CA ARG A 3 -48.75 -8.32 52.64
C ARG A 3 -49.68 -9.23 51.85
N VAL A 4 -49.57 -9.22 50.52
CA VAL A 4 -50.11 -10.26 49.66
C VAL A 4 -48.97 -11.20 49.29
N ASN A 5 -49.14 -12.46 49.68
CA ASN A 5 -48.30 -13.60 49.32
C ASN A 5 -48.52 -13.95 47.84
N ILE A 6 -47.44 -14.04 47.05
CA ILE A 6 -47.45 -14.81 45.80
C ILE A 6 -46.45 -15.94 45.95
N ARG A 7 -46.98 -17.17 45.91
CA ARG A 7 -46.22 -18.41 45.90
C ARG A 7 -45.43 -18.54 44.60
N VAL A 8 -44.14 -18.78 44.76
CA VAL A 8 -43.22 -19.25 43.72
C VAL A 8 -43.60 -20.68 43.34
N ASN A 9 -43.69 -20.97 42.04
CA ASN A 9 -43.63 -22.34 41.56
C ASN A 9 -42.50 -22.47 40.52
N LYS A 10 -41.42 -23.13 40.95
CA LYS A 10 -40.24 -23.48 40.17
C LYS A 10 -40.56 -24.68 39.28
N LYS A 11 -40.42 -24.56 37.96
CA LYS A 11 -40.08 -25.69 37.09
C LYS A 11 -39.06 -25.27 36.03
N ILE A 12 -37.80 -25.49 36.41
CA ILE A 12 -36.69 -26.05 35.62
C ILE A 12 -36.67 -25.64 34.12
N LEU A 13 -35.82 -24.67 33.82
CA LEU A 13 -35.35 -24.35 32.47
C LEU A 13 -34.25 -25.35 32.12
N VAL A 14 -34.54 -26.31 31.24
CA VAL A 14 -33.51 -27.14 30.58
C VAL A 14 -33.04 -26.36 29.36
N VAL A 15 -31.81 -25.83 29.43
CA VAL A 15 -31.13 -25.24 28.27
C VAL A 15 -30.46 -26.39 27.53
N THR A 16 -31.05 -26.82 26.42
CA THR A 16 -30.38 -27.72 25.47
C THR A 16 -29.67 -26.86 24.44
N LEU A 17 -28.35 -26.78 24.56
CA LEU A 17 -27.46 -26.16 23.59
C LEU A 17 -27.40 -27.05 22.34
N ALA A 18 -28.14 -26.69 21.29
CA ALA A 18 -27.97 -27.33 19.98
C ALA A 18 -26.83 -26.62 19.24
N ALA A 19 -25.65 -27.25 19.27
CA ALA A 19 -24.50 -26.85 18.46
C ALA A 19 -24.81 -27.11 16.98
N ALA A 20 -24.90 -26.03 16.19
CA ALA A 20 -24.94 -26.12 14.74
C ALA A 20 -23.53 -26.43 14.21
N LEU A 21 -23.36 -27.63 13.64
CA LEU A 21 -22.22 -28.02 12.83
C LEU A 21 -22.14 -27.10 11.61
N PHE A 22 -21.16 -26.20 11.57
CA PHE A 22 -20.63 -25.68 10.31
C PHE A 22 -19.43 -26.55 9.91
N LEU A 23 -19.63 -27.36 8.87
CA LEU A 23 -18.58 -28.06 8.16
C LEU A 23 -17.76 -27.03 7.36
N CYS A 24 -16.78 -26.39 8.01
CA CYS A 24 -15.67 -25.76 7.32
C CYS A 24 -14.61 -26.84 7.08
N THR A 25 -14.53 -27.31 5.84
CA THR A 25 -13.43 -28.14 5.35
C THR A 25 -12.13 -27.33 5.42
N GLY A 26 -11.32 -27.65 6.43
CA GLY A 26 -9.86 -27.63 6.42
C GLY A 26 -9.15 -26.44 5.78
N ALA A 27 -9.04 -25.33 6.50
CA ALA A 27 -7.85 -24.48 6.42
C ALA A 27 -7.03 -24.73 7.68
N ALA A 28 -5.95 -25.51 7.55
CA ALA A 28 -4.98 -25.68 8.61
C ALA A 28 -4.33 -24.32 8.88
N TYR A 29 -4.63 -23.71 10.02
CA TYR A 29 -3.87 -22.59 10.54
C TYR A 29 -2.48 -23.10 10.92
N ALA A 30 -1.50 -22.88 10.04
CA ALA A 30 -0.11 -23.05 10.38
C ALA A 30 0.34 -21.89 11.27
N LEU A 31 0.17 -22.06 12.58
CA LEU A 31 0.95 -21.34 13.59
C LEU A 31 2.39 -21.87 13.52
N GLY A 32 3.15 -21.36 12.56
CA GLY A 32 4.58 -21.60 12.43
C GLY A 32 5.34 -20.55 13.24
N ALA A 33 6.16 -21.03 14.18
CA ALA A 33 7.16 -20.21 14.86
C ALA A 33 7.98 -19.39 13.83
N PHE A 34 8.20 -18.11 14.11
CA PHE A 34 9.11 -17.25 13.37
C PHE A 34 10.55 -17.74 13.60
N GLU A 35 10.93 -18.83 12.96
CA GLU A 35 12.34 -19.13 12.73
C GLU A 35 12.89 -17.98 11.89
N LYS A 36 13.92 -17.30 12.43
CA LYS A 36 14.72 -16.33 11.66
C LYS A 36 15.25 -17.05 10.42
N ARG A 37 14.57 -16.89 9.30
CA ARG A 37 15.07 -17.33 8.00
C ARG A 37 16.34 -16.53 7.71
N PRO A 38 17.41 -17.16 7.21
CA PRO A 38 18.62 -16.45 6.85
C PRO A 38 18.28 -15.34 5.85
N GLU A 39 18.86 -14.17 6.06
CA GLU A 39 18.67 -13.06 5.12
C GLU A 39 19.21 -13.47 3.74
N PRO A 40 18.48 -13.18 2.65
CA PRO A 40 18.96 -13.49 1.32
C PRO A 40 20.23 -12.69 1.05
N VAL A 41 21.32 -13.39 0.75
CA VAL A 41 22.53 -12.77 0.19
C VAL A 41 22.15 -12.26 -1.20
N ILE A 42 22.08 -10.94 -1.34
CA ILE A 42 21.74 -10.24 -2.58
C ILE A 42 22.91 -10.43 -3.55
N GLY A 43 22.73 -11.33 -4.53
CA GLY A 43 23.70 -11.64 -5.59
C GLY A 43 22.97 -11.99 -6.92
N GLU A 44 23.68 -12.56 -7.90
CA GLU A 44 23.13 -12.96 -9.22
C GLU A 44 21.81 -13.74 -9.17
N TYR A 45 21.56 -14.44 -8.06
CA TYR A 45 20.33 -15.19 -7.82
C TYR A 45 19.08 -14.30 -7.79
N GLY A 46 19.17 -13.09 -7.22
CA GLY A 46 18.04 -12.16 -7.17
C GLY A 46 17.64 -11.68 -8.57
N SER A 47 18.61 -11.31 -9.39
CA SER A 47 18.35 -10.82 -10.76
C SER A 47 17.78 -11.95 -11.64
N LYS A 48 18.34 -13.16 -11.54
CA LYS A 48 17.82 -14.33 -12.27
C LYS A 48 16.39 -14.67 -11.85
N PHE A 49 16.07 -14.57 -10.56
CA PHE A 49 14.70 -14.76 -10.09
C PHE A 49 13.74 -13.75 -10.73
N VAL A 50 14.09 -12.46 -10.70
CA VAL A 50 13.27 -11.39 -11.29
C VAL A 50 13.02 -11.68 -12.78
N ASP A 51 14.07 -11.96 -13.55
CA ASP A 51 13.94 -12.23 -14.98
C ASP A 51 13.04 -13.44 -15.28
N GLN A 52 13.22 -14.54 -14.55
CA GLN A 52 12.39 -15.74 -14.72
C GLN A 52 10.94 -15.47 -14.35
N TYR A 53 10.70 -14.77 -13.24
CA TYR A 53 9.37 -14.46 -12.76
C TYR A 53 8.62 -13.56 -13.75
N LEU A 54 9.26 -12.49 -14.21
CA LEU A 54 8.67 -11.56 -15.17
C LEU A 54 8.35 -12.26 -16.49
N ALA A 55 9.28 -13.07 -17.02
CA ALA A 55 9.06 -13.83 -18.25
C ALA A 55 7.86 -14.79 -18.13
N GLU A 56 7.72 -15.49 -17.00
CA GLU A 56 6.57 -16.37 -16.76
C GLU A 56 5.26 -15.57 -16.70
N ARG A 57 5.23 -14.48 -15.93
CA ARG A 57 4.01 -13.68 -15.72
C ARG A 57 3.55 -12.97 -16.98
N MET A 58 4.46 -12.36 -17.71
CA MET A 58 4.13 -11.64 -18.93
C MET A 58 3.55 -12.55 -20.00
N SER A 59 4.00 -13.81 -20.08
CA SER A 59 3.41 -14.81 -21.00
C SER A 59 1.93 -15.11 -20.73
N LYS A 60 1.42 -14.71 -19.56
CA LYS A 60 0.05 -14.95 -19.10
C LYS A 60 -0.72 -13.65 -18.80
N ALA A 61 -0.13 -12.47 -19.04
CA ALA A 61 -0.65 -11.19 -18.54
C ALA A 61 -2.11 -10.93 -18.94
N ASP A 62 -2.47 -11.16 -20.20
CA ASP A 62 -3.84 -10.94 -20.72
C ASP A 62 -4.90 -11.85 -20.07
N SER A 63 -4.48 -12.93 -19.41
CA SER A 63 -5.36 -13.89 -18.74
C SER A 63 -5.39 -13.74 -17.21
N MET A 64 -4.53 -12.88 -16.66
CA MET A 64 -4.39 -12.73 -15.21
C MET A 64 -5.39 -11.69 -14.68
N ALA A 65 -6.24 -12.13 -13.75
CA ALA A 65 -7.00 -11.22 -12.92
C ALA A 65 -6.05 -10.52 -11.93
N ILE A 66 -6.34 -9.26 -11.59
CA ILE A 66 -5.64 -8.56 -10.52
C ILE A 66 -6.03 -9.23 -9.19
N PRO A 67 -5.06 -9.71 -8.40
CA PRO A 67 -5.37 -10.36 -7.13
C PRO A 67 -5.89 -9.34 -6.11
N CYS A 68 -6.84 -9.76 -5.29
CA CYS A 68 -7.44 -8.92 -4.25
C CYS A 68 -6.99 -9.41 -2.86
N TYR A 69 -6.46 -8.48 -2.06
CA TYR A 69 -5.97 -8.74 -0.70
C TYR A 69 -6.72 -7.90 0.33
N LYS A 70 -6.60 -8.29 1.61
CA LYS A 70 -7.07 -7.43 2.70
C LYS A 70 -6.31 -6.11 2.68
N GLN A 71 -7.04 -5.00 2.77
CA GLN A 71 -6.46 -3.67 2.69
C GLN A 71 -5.42 -3.44 3.79
N ASP A 72 -5.68 -3.89 5.01
CA ASP A 72 -4.76 -3.68 6.13
C ASP A 72 -3.47 -4.49 5.95
N ASP A 73 -3.58 -5.79 5.60
CA ASP A 73 -2.44 -6.65 5.28
C ASP A 73 -1.56 -6.03 4.19
N LEU A 74 -2.19 -5.61 3.08
CA LEU A 74 -1.47 -5.11 1.91
C LEU A 74 -0.90 -3.70 2.10
N LEU A 75 -1.62 -2.77 2.75
CA LEU A 75 -1.18 -1.36 2.79
C LEU A 75 -0.49 -0.96 4.10
N PHE A 76 -0.71 -1.70 5.18
CA PHE A 76 -0.29 -1.26 6.51
C PHE A 76 0.47 -2.32 7.32
N GLU A 77 0.20 -3.61 7.13
CA GLU A 77 0.78 -4.71 7.91
C GLU A 77 1.80 -5.54 7.11
N ASN A 78 2.68 -4.86 6.39
CA ASN A 78 3.81 -5.49 5.73
C ASN A 78 5.08 -4.63 5.79
N GLU A 79 6.21 -5.26 5.46
CA GLU A 79 7.51 -4.60 5.42
C GLU A 79 8.01 -4.39 3.98
N CYS A 80 7.29 -4.88 2.97
CA CYS A 80 7.75 -4.87 1.57
C CYS A 80 7.74 -3.47 0.97
N PHE A 81 6.86 -2.59 1.43
CA PHE A 81 6.79 -1.21 0.99
C PHE A 81 6.08 -0.36 2.04
N ALA A 82 6.10 0.96 1.87
CA ALA A 82 5.44 1.87 2.79
C ALA A 82 4.73 2.99 2.03
N LEU A 83 3.40 3.07 2.21
CA LEU A 83 2.59 4.15 1.66
C LEU A 83 3.12 5.51 2.16
N GLY A 84 3.29 6.44 1.22
CA GLY A 84 3.78 7.80 1.51
C GLY A 84 5.27 7.90 1.83
N ARG A 85 6.04 6.82 1.61
CA ARG A 85 7.50 6.80 1.78
C ARG A 85 8.17 6.41 0.47
N ASP A 86 9.16 7.20 0.08
CA ASP A 86 10.01 6.91 -1.06
C ASP A 86 10.90 5.71 -0.76
N ALA A 87 10.88 4.71 -1.64
CA ALA A 87 11.74 3.54 -1.56
C ALA A 87 13.24 3.88 -1.63
N GLY A 88 13.57 5.03 -2.21
CA GLY A 88 14.93 5.57 -2.19
C GLY A 88 15.48 5.80 -0.78
N SER A 89 14.62 5.94 0.25
CA SER A 89 15.06 6.04 1.65
C SER A 89 15.77 4.77 2.17
N TYR A 90 15.66 3.65 1.45
CA TYR A 90 16.32 2.39 1.82
C TYR A 90 17.66 2.16 1.11
N THR A 91 18.09 3.03 0.18
CA THR A 91 19.28 2.75 -0.66
C THR A 91 20.55 2.54 0.13
N GLU A 92 20.77 3.34 1.18
CA GLU A 92 21.92 3.28 2.08
C GLU A 92 21.71 2.31 3.26
N SER A 93 20.51 1.72 3.39
CA SER A 93 20.23 0.75 4.44
C SER A 93 20.90 -0.59 4.14
N GLY A 94 21.58 -1.16 5.14
CA GLY A 94 22.08 -2.54 5.08
C GLY A 94 20.95 -3.59 5.10
N PHE A 95 19.74 -3.21 5.48
CA PHE A 95 18.56 -4.07 5.50
C PHE A 95 17.47 -3.50 4.57
N LYS A 96 17.22 -4.19 3.45
CA LYS A 96 16.26 -3.78 2.42
C LYS A 96 15.12 -4.79 2.36
N THR A 97 13.97 -4.39 2.88
CA THR A 97 12.75 -5.22 2.89
C THR A 97 11.96 -5.12 1.59
N ASN A 98 12.28 -4.13 0.75
CA ASN A 98 11.58 -3.78 -0.49
C ASN A 98 12.07 -4.55 -1.72
N LEU A 99 12.44 -5.81 -1.53
CA LEU A 99 12.86 -6.74 -2.58
C LEU A 99 11.65 -7.23 -3.38
N PHE A 100 11.76 -7.26 -4.71
CA PHE A 100 10.74 -7.82 -5.60
C PHE A 100 10.35 -9.26 -5.21
N GLU A 101 11.36 -10.13 -5.00
CA GLU A 101 11.14 -11.53 -4.59
C GLU A 101 10.34 -11.64 -3.29
N ARG A 102 10.61 -10.75 -2.32
CA ARG A 102 9.89 -10.75 -1.04
C ARG A 102 8.44 -10.31 -1.24
N LEU A 103 8.22 -9.27 -2.04
CA LEU A 103 6.89 -8.78 -2.39
C LEU A 103 6.03 -9.90 -2.98
N VAL A 104 6.53 -10.57 -4.02
CA VAL A 104 5.75 -11.60 -4.74
C VAL A 104 5.64 -12.93 -3.99
N LYS A 105 6.45 -13.16 -2.95
CA LYS A 105 6.28 -14.30 -2.04
C LYS A 105 5.27 -14.02 -0.94
N MET A 106 5.17 -12.77 -0.49
CA MET A 106 4.23 -12.35 0.55
C MET A 106 2.83 -12.12 -0.03
N PHE A 107 2.77 -11.50 -1.20
CA PHE A 107 1.54 -11.22 -1.96
C PHE A 107 1.69 -11.85 -3.36
N PRO A 108 1.43 -13.16 -3.49
CA PRO A 108 1.60 -13.88 -4.74
C PRO A 108 0.69 -13.40 -5.87
N ASP A 109 1.09 -13.77 -7.08
CA ASP A 109 0.31 -13.59 -8.30
C ASP A 109 -0.13 -12.15 -8.65
N PRO A 110 0.68 -11.08 -8.43
CA PRO A 110 0.34 -9.78 -8.98
C PRO A 110 0.13 -9.83 -10.49
N LEU A 111 -0.72 -8.94 -10.99
CA LEU A 111 -0.62 -8.53 -12.38
C LEU A 111 0.70 -7.77 -12.55
N VAL A 112 1.51 -8.17 -13.52
CA VAL A 112 2.81 -7.59 -13.82
C VAL A 112 2.75 -6.91 -15.18
N ARG A 113 3.30 -5.69 -15.26
CA ARG A 113 3.42 -4.92 -16.49
C ARG A 113 4.86 -4.48 -16.70
N GLU A 114 5.30 -4.48 -17.95
CA GLU A 114 6.58 -3.93 -18.37
C GLU A 114 6.32 -2.98 -19.55
N THR A 115 6.74 -1.73 -19.41
CA THR A 115 6.60 -0.68 -20.43
C THR A 115 7.93 0.03 -20.62
N GLY A 116 8.71 -0.42 -21.60
CA GLY A 116 10.11 0.00 -21.74
C GLY A 116 10.91 -0.46 -20.52
N ASP A 117 11.62 0.46 -19.86
CA ASP A 117 12.44 0.17 -18.67
C ASP A 117 11.65 0.19 -17.34
N ASN A 118 10.37 0.55 -17.40
CA ASN A 118 9.51 0.62 -16.22
C ASN A 118 8.75 -0.69 -16.03
N ILE A 119 8.83 -1.25 -14.84
CA ILE A 119 8.05 -2.42 -14.42
C ILE A 119 7.17 -1.99 -13.26
N TYR A 120 5.92 -2.43 -13.26
CA TYR A 120 5.07 -2.28 -12.08
C TYR A 120 4.21 -3.51 -11.87
N VAL A 121 3.83 -3.68 -10.61
CA VAL A 121 2.90 -4.71 -10.18
C VAL A 121 1.63 -4.09 -9.64
N VAL A 122 0.51 -4.77 -9.85
CA VAL A 122 -0.83 -4.30 -9.49
C VAL A 122 -1.51 -5.28 -8.56
N TYR A 123 -2.13 -4.74 -7.52
CA TYR A 123 -2.94 -5.45 -6.53
C TYR A 123 -4.22 -4.66 -6.25
N ASP A 124 -5.34 -5.34 -6.06
CA ASP A 124 -6.57 -4.74 -5.55
C ASP A 124 -6.70 -5.03 -4.05
N THR A 125 -7.48 -4.19 -3.35
CA THR A 125 -7.86 -4.41 -1.95
C THR A 125 -9.36 -4.64 -1.80
N ASP A 126 -9.73 -5.39 -0.77
CA ASP A 126 -11.12 -5.55 -0.34
C ASP A 126 -11.79 -4.23 0.11
N GLY A 127 -10.98 -3.19 0.36
CA GLY A 127 -11.40 -1.81 0.60
C GLY A 127 -11.60 -0.95 -0.66
N GLY A 128 -11.56 -1.56 -1.85
CA GLY A 128 -11.81 -0.89 -3.13
C GLY A 128 -10.67 0.01 -3.60
N ALA A 129 -9.45 -0.21 -3.13
CA ALA A 129 -8.27 0.51 -3.58
C ALA A 129 -7.41 -0.37 -4.50
N ARG A 130 -6.72 0.25 -5.45
CA ARG A 130 -5.72 -0.40 -6.29
C ARG A 130 -4.34 0.11 -5.95
N LEU A 131 -3.43 -0.79 -5.64
CA LEU A 131 -2.02 -0.52 -5.35
C LEU A 131 -1.17 -0.76 -6.60
N PHE A 132 -0.26 0.18 -6.86
CA PHE A 132 0.82 0.07 -7.83
C PHE A 132 2.15 0.14 -7.11
N VAL A 133 3.05 -0.79 -7.40
CA VAL A 133 4.44 -0.78 -6.92
C VAL A 133 5.37 -0.84 -8.11
N PHE A 134 6.27 0.14 -8.21
CA PHE A 134 7.13 0.37 -9.37
C PHE A 134 8.54 -0.18 -9.15
N PHE A 135 9.21 -0.53 -10.23
CA PHE A 135 10.55 -1.11 -10.29
C PHE A 135 11.27 -0.59 -11.53
N SER A 136 12.59 -0.44 -11.45
CA SER A 136 13.41 0.08 -12.54
C SER A 136 14.45 -0.94 -13.00
N ARG A 137 14.41 -1.29 -14.29
CA ARG A 137 15.47 -2.07 -14.94
C ARG A 137 16.81 -1.34 -14.86
N GLU A 138 16.80 -0.06 -15.22
CA GLU A 138 17.99 0.79 -15.30
C GLU A 138 18.72 0.92 -13.95
N LYS A 139 17.99 1.16 -12.86
CA LYS A 139 18.61 1.48 -11.56
C LYS A 139 19.16 0.26 -10.83
N ASN A 140 18.43 -0.85 -10.88
CA ASN A 140 18.76 -2.02 -10.04
C ASN A 140 18.29 -3.35 -10.64
N ASN A 141 18.03 -3.41 -11.95
CA ASN A 141 17.46 -4.57 -12.63
C ASN A 141 16.16 -5.09 -11.97
N ALA A 142 15.30 -4.16 -11.55
CA ALA A 142 14.03 -4.43 -10.86
C ALA A 142 14.13 -5.26 -9.57
N LEU A 143 15.31 -5.29 -8.93
CA LEU A 143 15.51 -5.99 -7.66
C LEU A 143 14.73 -5.33 -6.50
N PHE A 144 14.64 -4.01 -6.50
CA PHE A 144 14.01 -3.25 -5.42
C PHE A 144 12.98 -2.27 -5.97
N THR A 145 11.95 -2.01 -5.15
CA THR A 145 10.94 -0.99 -5.47
C THR A 145 11.60 0.36 -5.76
N ASP A 146 11.08 1.07 -6.74
CA ASP A 146 11.52 2.41 -7.14
C ASP A 146 10.45 3.45 -6.81
N GLY A 147 10.89 4.58 -6.25
CA GLY A 147 9.98 5.67 -5.86
C GLY A 147 8.93 5.29 -4.82
N TYR A 148 7.74 5.89 -4.93
CA TYR A 148 6.63 5.72 -3.99
C TYR A 148 5.69 4.59 -4.43
N PRO A 149 5.21 3.73 -3.53
CA PRO A 149 4.00 2.96 -3.77
C PRO A 149 2.82 3.91 -3.96
N VAL A 150 2.01 3.70 -4.99
CA VAL A 150 0.86 4.56 -5.31
C VAL A 150 -0.43 3.78 -5.14
N VAL A 151 -1.40 4.40 -4.48
CA VAL A 151 -2.73 3.82 -4.32
C VAL A 151 -3.74 4.69 -5.06
N MET A 152 -4.71 4.06 -5.70
CA MET A 152 -5.78 4.72 -6.46
C MET A 152 -7.14 4.20 -6.00
N LYS A 153 -8.09 5.11 -5.81
CA LYS A 153 -9.52 4.78 -5.57
C LYS A 153 -10.46 5.38 -6.62
N ALA A 154 -9.97 6.36 -7.38
CA ALA A 154 -10.71 7.01 -8.46
C ALA A 154 -9.73 7.46 -9.54
N LYS A 155 -10.18 7.49 -10.80
CA LYS A 155 -9.44 8.11 -11.90
C LYS A 155 -9.71 9.61 -11.91
N LEU A 156 -8.67 10.40 -11.62
CA LEU A 156 -8.70 11.86 -11.54
C LEU A 156 -7.72 12.49 -12.54
N SER A 157 -7.88 13.78 -12.81
CA SER A 157 -6.94 14.60 -13.59
C SER A 157 -6.40 15.75 -12.74
N TYR A 158 -5.34 16.42 -13.20
CA TYR A 158 -4.75 17.54 -12.45
C TYR A 158 -5.72 18.71 -12.29
N GLU A 159 -6.64 18.89 -13.23
CA GLU A 159 -7.70 19.91 -13.15
C GLU A 159 -8.52 19.79 -11.86
N ASN A 160 -8.78 18.56 -11.37
CA ASN A 160 -9.49 18.34 -10.11
C ASN A 160 -8.79 18.98 -8.90
N PHE A 161 -7.46 19.10 -8.95
CA PHE A 161 -6.61 19.62 -7.88
C PHE A 161 -6.24 21.11 -8.04
N SER A 162 -6.67 21.75 -9.12
CA SER A 162 -6.30 23.13 -9.50
C SER A 162 -6.55 24.21 -8.43
N LYS A 163 -7.48 23.97 -7.49
CA LYS A 163 -7.82 24.91 -6.41
C LYS A 163 -6.97 24.71 -5.14
N LEU A 164 -6.20 23.63 -5.06
CA LEU A 164 -5.31 23.39 -3.93
C LEU A 164 -4.17 24.40 -3.94
N ARG A 165 -3.67 24.71 -2.75
CA ARG A 165 -2.57 25.64 -2.54
C ARG A 165 -1.78 25.26 -1.30
N VAL A 166 -0.51 25.62 -1.28
CA VAL A 166 0.31 25.59 -0.06
C VAL A 166 -0.38 26.39 1.05
N GLY A 167 -0.35 25.86 2.26
CA GLY A 167 -1.12 26.36 3.40
C GLY A 167 -2.55 25.83 3.49
N GLY A 168 -3.05 25.13 2.46
CA GLY A 168 -4.31 24.38 2.51
C GLY A 168 -4.22 23.16 3.44
N SER A 169 -5.36 22.51 3.69
CA SER A 169 -5.44 21.36 4.58
C SER A 169 -5.45 20.04 3.82
N LEU A 170 -5.03 18.96 4.47
CA LEU A 170 -5.20 17.59 3.94
C LEU A 170 -6.68 17.27 3.67
N LYS A 171 -7.62 17.84 4.44
CA LYS A 171 -9.06 17.64 4.20
C LYS A 171 -9.53 18.22 2.87
N ASP A 172 -8.88 19.30 2.40
CA ASP A 172 -9.17 19.85 1.07
C ASP A 172 -8.78 18.85 -0.02
N VAL A 173 -7.66 18.14 0.16
CA VAL A 173 -7.22 17.05 -0.74
C VAL A 173 -8.15 15.85 -0.64
N GLU A 174 -8.56 15.46 0.56
CA GLU A 174 -9.48 14.34 0.80
C GLU A 174 -10.86 14.56 0.17
N SER A 175 -11.31 15.81 0.07
CA SER A 175 -12.56 16.15 -0.63
C SER A 175 -12.50 15.92 -2.16
N ILE A 176 -11.28 15.81 -2.71
CA ILE A 176 -11.02 15.59 -4.14
C ILE A 176 -10.68 14.11 -4.38
N ASP A 177 -9.77 13.55 -3.59
CA ASP A 177 -9.30 12.18 -3.73
C ASP A 177 -9.57 11.33 -2.48
N PRO A 178 -10.47 10.33 -2.57
CA PRO A 178 -10.82 9.48 -1.44
C PRO A 178 -9.66 8.60 -0.94
N VAL A 179 -8.56 8.49 -1.68
CA VAL A 179 -7.35 7.78 -1.22
C VAL A 179 -6.74 8.43 0.03
N MET A 180 -7.02 9.72 0.28
CA MET A 180 -6.42 10.43 1.40
C MET A 180 -6.78 9.84 2.76
N SER A 181 -7.91 9.14 2.88
CA SER A 181 -8.27 8.35 4.06
C SER A 181 -7.21 7.28 4.43
N LEU A 182 -6.52 6.73 3.43
CA LEU A 182 -5.45 5.74 3.62
C LEU A 182 -4.14 6.41 4.04
N TYR A 183 -3.81 7.56 3.43
CA TYR A 183 -2.63 8.35 3.79
C TYR A 183 -2.76 8.93 5.20
N SER A 184 -3.92 9.48 5.57
CA SER A 184 -4.14 10.03 6.92
C SER A 184 -4.01 8.94 7.99
N ASN A 185 -4.62 7.76 7.80
CA ASN A 185 -4.42 6.60 8.67
C ASN A 185 -2.94 6.23 8.81
N LYS A 186 -2.16 6.28 7.72
CA LYS A 186 -0.72 6.03 7.80
C LYS A 186 0.01 7.12 8.58
N PHE A 187 -0.29 8.39 8.33
CA PHE A 187 0.36 9.53 8.98
C PHE A 187 0.08 9.56 10.48
N ASP A 188 -1.14 9.24 10.89
CA ASP A 188 -1.57 9.22 12.30
C ASP A 188 -0.84 8.13 13.12
N ARG A 189 -0.28 7.11 12.47
CA ARG A 189 0.54 6.08 13.12
C ARG A 189 1.97 6.55 13.42
N TYR A 190 2.41 7.69 12.89
CA TYR A 190 3.73 8.23 13.18
C TYR A 190 3.76 9.00 14.50
N THR A 191 4.69 8.62 15.36
CA THR A 191 5.00 9.38 16.58
C THR A 191 5.84 10.61 16.24
N ASP A 192 5.81 11.63 17.10
CA ASP A 192 6.58 12.86 16.90
C ASP A 192 8.09 12.58 16.73
N LYS A 193 8.63 11.57 17.43
CA LYS A 193 10.02 11.11 17.27
C LYS A 193 10.32 10.57 15.86
N VAL A 194 9.36 9.86 15.27
CA VAL A 194 9.50 9.35 13.90
C VAL A 194 9.43 10.50 12.90
N LEU A 195 8.52 11.46 13.11
CA LEU A 195 8.41 12.65 12.27
C LEU A 195 9.69 13.49 12.30
N GLU A 196 10.24 13.77 13.49
CA GLU A 196 11.50 14.51 13.66
C GLU A 196 12.67 13.80 12.96
N ARG A 197 12.76 12.47 13.09
CA ARG A 197 13.79 11.68 12.39
C ARG A 197 13.60 11.77 10.87
N ASN A 198 12.38 11.64 10.38
CA ASN A 198 12.09 11.69 8.96
C ASN A 198 12.45 13.06 8.38
N GLU A 199 12.09 14.14 9.07
CA GLU A 199 12.44 15.49 8.66
C GLU A 199 13.96 15.71 8.56
N LYS A 200 14.72 15.23 9.55
CA LYS A 200 16.20 15.26 9.51
C LYS A 200 16.80 14.47 8.34
N ALA A 201 16.07 13.46 7.85
CA ALA A 201 16.45 12.66 6.69
C ALA A 201 15.84 13.18 5.37
N GLY A 202 15.24 14.38 5.36
CA GLY A 202 14.61 14.96 4.18
C GLY A 202 13.30 14.28 3.75
N MET A 203 12.72 13.44 4.61
CA MET A 203 11.46 12.75 4.35
C MET A 203 10.30 13.52 4.97
N LYS A 204 9.46 14.13 4.13
CA LYS A 204 8.19 14.74 4.54
C LYS A 204 7.06 13.72 4.51
N LEU A 205 5.94 14.05 5.16
CA LEU A 205 4.70 13.30 4.95
C LEU A 205 4.24 13.58 3.53
N THR A 206 4.01 12.52 2.74
CA THR A 206 3.75 12.66 1.31
C THR A 206 2.58 11.80 0.87
N SER A 207 1.68 12.39 0.08
CA SER A 207 0.73 11.64 -0.74
C SER A 207 1.12 11.75 -2.21
N VAL A 208 0.91 10.66 -2.96
CA VAL A 208 1.19 10.59 -4.39
C VAL A 208 -0.09 10.14 -5.08
N HIS A 209 -0.51 10.92 -6.07
CA HIS A 209 -1.75 10.73 -6.80
C HIS A 209 -1.40 10.49 -8.26
N LEU A 210 -1.65 9.28 -8.75
CA LEU A 210 -1.54 8.96 -10.17
C LEU A 210 -2.79 9.45 -10.88
N LEU A 211 -2.62 10.30 -11.89
CA LEU A 211 -3.70 10.99 -12.58
C LEU A 211 -3.75 10.52 -14.04
N SER A 212 -4.85 10.74 -14.74
CA SER A 212 -4.97 10.37 -16.16
C SER A 212 -4.03 11.19 -17.07
N ASP A 213 -3.60 12.36 -16.60
CA ASP A 213 -2.80 13.33 -17.34
C ASP A 213 -1.40 13.57 -16.76
N GLY A 214 -1.04 12.86 -15.68
CA GLY A 214 0.29 12.96 -15.07
C GLY A 214 0.35 12.34 -13.68
N ILE A 215 1.28 12.83 -12.87
CA ILE A 215 1.40 12.46 -11.46
C ILE A 215 1.53 13.68 -10.57
N LEU A 216 0.89 13.63 -9.40
CA LEU A 216 0.88 14.71 -8.44
C LEU A 216 1.43 14.23 -7.10
N LYS A 217 2.47 14.91 -6.61
CA LYS A 217 3.02 14.74 -5.27
C LYS A 217 2.58 15.91 -4.40
N ILE A 218 2.04 15.61 -3.21
CA ILE A 218 1.69 16.63 -2.21
C ILE A 218 2.43 16.29 -0.91
N GLU A 219 3.09 17.28 -0.32
CA GLU A 219 3.82 17.15 0.94
C GLU A 219 3.11 17.94 2.05
N TYR A 220 3.25 17.45 3.28
CA TYR A 220 2.54 17.98 4.43
C TYR A 220 3.43 18.10 5.66
N ASP A 221 3.10 19.07 6.52
CA ASP A 221 3.56 19.15 7.90
C ASP A 221 2.37 19.00 8.86
N ARG A 222 2.64 18.48 10.07
CA ARG A 222 1.63 18.37 11.13
C ARG A 222 1.46 19.73 11.81
N ALA A 223 0.23 20.27 11.80
CA ALA A 223 -0.06 21.55 12.42
C ALA A 223 -1.50 21.57 12.99
N GLY A 224 -1.67 22.14 14.19
CA GLY A 224 -2.98 22.40 14.78
C GLY A 224 -3.89 21.16 14.95
N GLY A 225 -3.31 19.97 15.14
CA GLY A 225 -4.07 18.71 15.24
C GLY A 225 -4.47 18.09 13.89
N GLY A 226 -4.00 18.63 12.76
CA GLY A 226 -4.17 18.08 11.43
C GLY A 226 -2.90 18.20 10.59
N TYR A 227 -3.07 18.25 9.27
CA TYR A 227 -1.99 18.30 8.29
C TYR A 227 -2.20 19.47 7.32
N VAL A 228 -1.13 20.23 7.09
CA VAL A 228 -1.12 21.40 6.21
C VAL A 228 -0.21 21.12 5.02
N ILE A 229 -0.68 21.46 3.82
CA ILE A 229 0.06 21.31 2.57
C ILE A 229 1.26 22.26 2.58
N THR A 230 2.46 21.72 2.40
CA THR A 230 3.70 22.48 2.30
C THR A 230 4.24 22.54 0.88
N ASN A 231 3.88 21.57 0.04
CA ASN A 231 4.32 21.52 -1.35
C ASN A 231 3.29 20.80 -2.23
N ILE A 232 3.19 21.23 -3.49
CA ILE A 232 2.39 20.59 -4.54
C ILE A 232 3.27 20.54 -5.79
N ALA A 233 3.60 19.35 -6.25
CA ALA A 233 4.44 19.12 -7.42
C ALA A 233 3.70 18.22 -8.43
N TYR A 234 3.33 18.79 -9.57
CA TYR A 234 2.70 18.07 -10.67
C TYR A 234 3.72 17.81 -11.79
N SER A 235 3.70 16.60 -12.35
CA SER A 235 4.48 16.26 -13.53
C SER A 235 3.62 15.59 -14.61
N PRO A 236 3.43 16.23 -15.80
CA PRO A 236 2.63 15.67 -16.89
C PRO A 236 3.31 14.50 -17.63
N ASP A 237 4.62 14.32 -17.43
CA ASP A 237 5.39 13.20 -17.99
C ASP A 237 5.39 11.96 -17.10
N PHE A 238 4.65 12.00 -15.98
CA PHE A 238 4.58 10.93 -14.98
C PHE A 238 5.91 10.67 -14.24
N ILE A 239 6.84 11.64 -14.22
CA ILE A 239 8.14 11.48 -13.56
C ILE A 239 8.17 12.30 -12.27
N LEU A 240 8.58 11.67 -11.15
CA LEU A 240 8.90 12.39 -9.91
C LEU A 240 10.37 12.23 -9.55
N ASP A 241 10.97 13.32 -9.06
CA ASP A 241 12.25 13.26 -8.35
C ASP A 241 12.05 12.62 -6.97
N GLY A 242 12.87 11.62 -6.68
CA GLY A 242 12.93 10.92 -5.40
C GLY A 242 14.35 10.82 -4.84
N LEU A 243 14.47 10.19 -3.67
CA LEU A 243 15.73 10.03 -2.95
C LEU A 243 16.75 9.15 -3.70
N ASN A 244 16.28 8.32 -4.64
CA ASN A 244 17.12 7.52 -5.53
C ASN A 244 16.95 7.95 -7.00
N GLY A 245 16.89 9.25 -7.24
CA GLY A 245 16.71 9.85 -8.56
C GLY A 245 15.27 9.79 -9.08
N LYS A 246 15.12 9.91 -10.40
CA LYS A 246 13.82 10.03 -11.07
C LYS A 246 13.10 8.70 -11.21
N THR A 247 11.81 8.65 -10.92
CA THR A 247 10.97 7.44 -11.08
C THR A 247 9.83 7.75 -12.05
N CYS A 248 9.58 6.85 -13.00
CA CYS A 248 8.45 6.94 -13.93
C CYS A 248 7.25 6.16 -13.39
N TYR A 249 6.10 6.79 -13.31
CA TYR A 249 4.86 6.23 -12.76
C TYR A 249 3.79 5.98 -13.81
N LYS A 250 4.17 6.06 -15.09
CA LYS A 250 3.24 5.83 -16.19
C LYS A 250 2.76 4.38 -16.15
N ILE A 251 1.44 4.20 -16.22
CA ILE A 251 0.77 2.90 -16.30
C ILE A 251 0.03 2.77 -17.64
N LEU A 252 -0.44 1.57 -17.95
CA LEU A 252 -1.32 1.31 -19.09
C LEU A 252 -2.72 1.84 -18.81
N ASP A 253 -3.41 2.33 -19.85
CA ASP A 253 -4.74 2.93 -19.72
C ASP A 253 -5.80 1.98 -19.14
N GLU A 254 -5.66 0.68 -19.38
CA GLU A 254 -6.55 -0.36 -18.88
C GLU A 254 -6.41 -0.64 -17.37
N ASP A 255 -5.28 -0.24 -16.77
CA ASP A 255 -4.99 -0.52 -15.36
C ASP A 255 -5.51 0.57 -14.41
N TYR A 256 -5.94 1.73 -14.94
CA TYR A 256 -6.62 2.74 -14.12
C TYR A 256 -7.88 2.17 -13.48
N VAL A 257 -8.16 2.61 -12.24
CA VAL A 257 -9.47 2.34 -11.60
C VAL A 257 -10.57 2.97 -12.45
N LYS A 258 -11.67 2.24 -12.65
CA LYS A 258 -12.80 2.68 -13.48
C LYS A 258 -13.76 3.56 -12.70
#